data_AF-A0A5N6F6X0-F1
#
_entry.id   AF-A0A5N6F6X0-F1
#
_cell.length_a   1.000
_cell.length_b   1.000
_cell.length_c   1.000
_cell.angle_alpha   90.00
_cell.angle_beta   90.00
_cell.angle_gamma   90.00
#
_symmetry.space_group_name_H-M   'P 1'
#
loop_
_entity.id
_entity.type
_entity.pdbx_description
1 polymer ?
#
loop_
_entity_poly.entity_id
_entity_poly.type
_entity_poly.pdbx_seq_one_letter_code
_entity_poly.pdbx_strand_id
1 'polypeptide(L)'
;MLLVEEVDITATDDHGMAALHWAVQSGRAAAAAATIQQLLDAGADVFARGNCGRAPHNWASFPPLFDELLRRAEGAAIAPILARAYIKEFTPLHIAARDGQATEIGDLLLNEGIDPSLPDGTEMTALPWAA
;
A
#
# COMPACT_ATOMS: atom_id res chain seq x y z
N MET A 1 -13.63 -10.94 28.20
CA MET A 1 -12.83 -12.12 27.81
C MET A 1 -13.12 -12.35 26.33
N LEU A 2 -12.40 -11.65 25.45
CA LEU A 2 -12.56 -11.79 24.00
C LEU A 2 -11.64 -12.92 23.54
N LEU A 3 -12.26 -13.90 22.89
CA LEU A 3 -11.65 -15.13 22.43
C LEU A 3 -10.47 -14.80 21.52
N VAL A 4 -9.30 -15.34 21.87
CA VAL A 4 -8.19 -15.52 20.94
C VAL A 4 -8.63 -16.66 20.02
N GLU A 5 -9.60 -16.40 19.14
CA GLU A 5 -9.73 -17.21 17.94
C GLU A 5 -8.49 -16.92 17.10
N GLU A 6 -7.83 -17.97 16.63
CA GLU A 6 -6.77 -17.88 15.64
C GLU A 6 -7.35 -17.17 14.41
N VAL A 7 -7.19 -15.85 14.35
CA VAL A 7 -7.63 -15.04 13.21
C VAL A 7 -6.82 -15.52 12.03
N ASP A 8 -7.48 -16.21 11.11
CA ASP A 8 -6.86 -16.59 9.84
C ASP A 8 -6.59 -15.32 9.03
N ILE A 9 -5.34 -14.85 9.09
CA ILE A 9 -4.85 -13.67 8.37
C ILE A 9 -4.89 -13.84 6.84
N THR A 10 -5.03 -15.09 6.36
CA THR A 10 -5.12 -15.42 4.93
C THR A 10 -6.56 -15.49 4.43
N ALA A 11 -7.54 -15.45 5.35
CA ALA A 11 -8.95 -15.43 4.99
C ALA A 11 -9.25 -14.21 4.10
N THR A 12 -9.99 -14.45 3.03
CA THR A 12 -10.44 -13.44 2.09
C THR A 12 -11.96 -13.36 2.11
N ASP A 13 -12.49 -12.16 1.86
CA ASP A 13 -13.93 -11.99 1.65
C ASP A 13 -14.36 -12.41 0.23
N ASP A 14 -15.64 -12.23 -0.10
CA ASP A 14 -16.20 -12.54 -1.42
C ASP A 14 -15.54 -11.75 -2.58
N HIS A 15 -14.80 -10.68 -2.26
CA HIS A 15 -14.03 -9.87 -3.21
C HIS A 15 -12.57 -10.31 -3.30
N GLY A 16 -12.17 -11.39 -2.62
CA GLY A 16 -10.79 -11.86 -2.52
C GLY A 16 -9.93 -10.96 -1.61
N MET A 17 -10.53 -10.06 -0.84
CA MET A 17 -9.82 -9.08 -0.04
C MET A 17 -9.47 -9.68 1.31
N ALA A 18 -8.17 -9.90 1.54
CA ALA A 18 -7.61 -10.23 2.86
C ALA A 18 -7.73 -9.07 3.87
N ALA A 19 -7.59 -9.38 5.17
CA ALA A 19 -7.65 -8.40 6.26
C ALA A 19 -6.74 -7.18 6.04
N LEU A 20 -5.54 -7.39 5.48
CA LEU A 20 -4.57 -6.32 5.21
C LEU A 20 -5.11 -5.30 4.20
N HIS A 21 -5.91 -5.71 3.22
CA HIS A 21 -6.52 -4.79 2.26
C HIS A 21 -7.45 -3.78 2.94
N TRP A 22 -8.29 -4.26 3.85
CA TRP A 22 -9.27 -3.44 4.57
C TRP A 22 -8.61 -2.53 5.60
N ALA A 23 -7.56 -3.01 6.28
CA ALA A 23 -6.77 -2.22 7.19
C ALA A 23 -6.10 -1.03 6.47
N VAL A 24 -5.53 -1.28 5.29
CA VAL A 24 -4.91 -0.24 4.46
C VAL A 24 -5.95 0.73 3.90
N GLN A 25 -7.09 0.25 3.42
CA GLN A 25 -8.16 1.12 2.89
C GLN A 25 -8.72 2.06 3.97
N SER A 26 -8.71 1.63 5.23
CA SER A 26 -9.15 2.42 6.38
C SER A 26 -8.11 3.46 6.84
N GLY A 27 -6.97 3.56 6.14
CA GLY A 27 -5.67 4.13 6.52
C GLY A 27 -5.55 5.62 6.81
N ARG A 28 -6.55 6.25 7.43
CA ARG A 28 -6.42 7.59 8.01
C ARG A 28 -6.54 7.63 9.54
N ALA A 29 -6.98 6.55 10.16
CA ALA A 29 -7.03 6.46 11.61
C ALA A 29 -5.73 5.88 12.16
N ALA A 30 -5.19 6.45 13.25
CA ALA A 30 -4.05 5.87 13.97
C ALA A 30 -4.29 4.39 14.39
N ALA A 31 -5.56 3.98 14.50
CA ALA A 31 -5.95 2.59 14.71
C ALA A 31 -5.56 1.67 13.52
N ALA A 32 -5.63 2.16 12.28
CA ALA A 32 -5.27 1.40 11.10
C ALA A 32 -3.76 1.08 11.07
N ALA A 33 -2.91 1.99 11.54
CA ALA A 33 -1.46 1.74 11.64
C ALA A 33 -1.12 0.57 12.56
N ALA A 34 -1.75 0.52 13.74
CA ALA A 34 -1.56 -0.57 14.70
C ALA A 34 -2.07 -1.90 14.13
N THR A 35 -3.25 -1.90 13.49
CA THR A 35 -3.80 -3.10 12.85
C THR A 35 -2.93 -3.58 11.68
N ILE A 36 -2.42 -2.68 10.84
CA ILE A 36 -1.50 -3.03 9.75
C ILE A 36 -0.25 -3.68 10.34
N GLN A 37 0.38 -3.08 11.35
CA GLN A 37 1.58 -3.66 11.96
C GLN A 37 1.30 -5.05 12.55
N GLN A 38 0.20 -5.23 13.28
CA GLN A 38 -0.18 -6.53 13.81
C GLN A 38 -0.38 -7.59 12.72
N LEU A 39 -0.98 -7.21 11.59
CA LEU A 39 -1.17 -8.11 10.45
C LEU A 39 0.17 -8.45 9.79
N LEU A 40 1.09 -7.49 9.67
CA LEU A 40 2.44 -7.73 9.16
C LEU A 40 3.24 -8.68 10.07
N ASP A 41 3.19 -8.45 11.38
CA ASP A 41 3.85 -9.27 12.40
C ASP A 41 3.29 -10.70 12.43
N ALA A 42 1.98 -10.85 12.14
CA ALA A 42 1.32 -12.15 12.00
C ALA A 42 1.68 -12.88 10.69
N GLY A 43 2.40 -12.23 9.78
CA GLY A 43 2.83 -12.83 8.51
C GLY A 43 1.85 -12.63 7.35
N ALA A 44 1.00 -11.60 7.39
CA ALA A 44 0.11 -11.28 6.28
C ALA A 44 0.89 -11.11 4.96
N ASP A 45 0.31 -11.63 3.88
CA ASP A 45 0.88 -11.47 2.54
C ASP A 45 0.60 -10.05 2.03
N VAL A 46 1.66 -9.25 1.97
CA VAL A 46 1.66 -7.87 1.47
C VAL A 46 1.42 -7.78 -0.03
N PHE A 47 1.59 -8.90 -0.76
CA PHE A 47 1.34 -9.00 -2.20
C PHE A 47 0.03 -9.72 -2.55
N ALA A 48 -0.76 -10.11 -1.54
CA ALA A 48 -2.04 -10.79 -1.76
C ALA A 48 -2.90 -9.99 -2.73
N ARG A 49 -3.43 -10.63 -3.77
CA ARG A 49 -4.27 -9.94 -4.76
C ARG A 49 -5.72 -10.28 -4.55
N GLY A 50 -6.57 -9.26 -4.36
CA GLY A 50 -8.01 -9.44 -4.43
C GLY A 50 -8.49 -9.84 -5.83
N ASN A 51 -9.78 -10.13 -5.98
CA ASN A 51 -10.40 -10.56 -7.26
C ASN A 51 -10.26 -9.51 -8.38
N CYS A 52 -9.99 -8.27 -8.00
CA CYS A 52 -9.72 -7.14 -8.88
C CYS A 52 -8.22 -7.01 -9.27
N GLY A 53 -7.38 -7.98 -8.88
CA GLY A 53 -5.93 -7.96 -9.12
C GLY A 53 -5.16 -6.93 -8.29
N ARG A 54 -5.82 -6.27 -7.33
CA ARG A 54 -5.22 -5.22 -6.50
C ARG A 54 -4.57 -5.83 -5.27
N ALA A 55 -3.36 -5.39 -4.99
CA ALA A 55 -2.66 -5.70 -3.75
C ALA A 55 -2.89 -4.60 -2.71
N PRO A 56 -2.69 -4.88 -1.40
CA PRO A 56 -2.93 -3.92 -0.32
C PRO A 56 -2.23 -2.59 -0.54
N HIS A 57 -0.99 -2.61 -1.06
CA HIS A 57 -0.18 -1.41 -1.27
C HIS A 57 -0.74 -0.39 -2.25
N ASN A 58 -1.60 -0.82 -3.18
CA ASN A 58 -2.25 0.08 -4.15
C ASN A 58 -3.12 1.16 -3.50
N TRP A 59 -3.46 1.00 -2.23
CA TRP A 59 -4.26 1.94 -1.45
C TRP A 59 -3.50 2.56 -0.29
N ALA A 60 -2.26 2.15 -0.08
CA ALA A 60 -1.51 2.49 1.11
C ALA A 60 -0.85 3.85 0.98
N SER A 61 -0.92 4.61 2.06
CA SER A 61 0.03 5.64 2.38
C SER A 61 0.59 5.39 3.78
N PHE A 62 1.03 4.15 4.02
CA PHE A 62 1.56 3.73 5.32
C PHE A 62 3.05 3.36 5.17
N PRO A 63 3.97 4.15 5.77
CA PRO A 63 5.41 3.93 5.59
C PRO A 63 5.88 2.53 6.00
N PRO A 64 5.51 1.96 7.17
CA PRO A 64 5.96 0.62 7.55
C PRO A 64 5.49 -0.50 6.61
N LEU A 65 4.34 -0.32 5.95
CA LEU A 65 3.91 -1.27 4.92
C LEU A 65 4.80 -1.15 3.68
N PHE A 66 5.15 0.07 3.24
CA PHE A 66 6.08 0.27 2.14
C PHE A 66 7.47 -0.28 2.46
N ASP A 67 7.99 -0.06 3.66
CA ASP A 67 9.27 -0.64 4.10
C ASP A 67 9.25 -2.17 4.02
N GLU A 68 8.20 -2.81 4.52
CA GLU A 68 8.10 -4.27 4.49
C GLU A 68 7.87 -4.81 3.07
N LEU A 69 7.11 -4.09 2.25
CA LEU A 69 6.96 -4.40 0.82
C LEU A 69 8.29 -4.36 0.09
N LEU A 70 9.07 -3.29 0.27
CA LEU A 70 10.37 -3.12 -0.35
C LEU A 70 11.39 -4.15 0.18
N ARG A 71 11.36 -4.47 1.48
CA ARG A 71 12.17 -5.56 2.05
C ARG A 71 11.84 -6.93 1.45
N ARG A 72 10.55 -7.21 1.18
CA ARG A 72 10.11 -8.50 0.62
C ARG A 72 10.18 -8.54 -0.90
N ALA A 73 10.14 -7.39 -1.56
CA ALA A 73 10.25 -7.29 -3.01
C ALA A 73 11.73 -7.18 -3.41
N GLU A 74 12.31 -8.29 -3.86
CA GLU A 74 13.63 -8.27 -4.47
C GLU A 74 13.53 -8.26 -6.01
N GLY A 75 14.26 -7.35 -6.67
CA GLY A 75 14.40 -7.31 -8.13
C GLY A 75 13.06 -7.08 -8.86
N ALA A 76 12.66 -8.04 -9.70
CA ALA A 76 11.45 -7.93 -10.52
C ALA A 76 10.14 -7.83 -9.72
N ALA A 77 10.17 -8.17 -8.42
CA ALA A 77 9.02 -8.04 -7.52
C ALA A 77 8.73 -6.58 -7.11
N ILE A 78 9.65 -5.64 -7.36
CA ILE A 78 9.48 -4.21 -7.07
C ILE A 78 8.59 -3.52 -8.13
N ALA A 79 8.63 -3.99 -9.38
CA ALA A 79 7.89 -3.35 -10.47
C ALA A 79 6.37 -3.24 -10.22
N PRO A 80 5.68 -4.25 -9.66
CA PRO A 80 4.28 -4.12 -9.24
C PRO A 80 4.04 -3.11 -8.10
N ILE A 81 5.04 -2.84 -7.26
CA ILE A 81 4.95 -1.82 -6.21
C ILE A 81 4.97 -0.43 -6.83
N LEU A 82 5.86 -0.20 -7.80
CA LEU A 82 6.02 1.08 -8.48
C LEU A 82 4.96 1.34 -9.56
N ALA A 83 4.15 0.34 -9.89
CA ALA A 83 3.15 0.41 -10.94
C ALA A 83 2.04 1.41 -10.62
N ARG A 84 1.44 1.98 -11.68
CA ARG A 84 0.26 2.83 -11.56
C ARG A 84 -0.94 2.04 -11.05
N ALA A 85 -1.67 2.65 -10.12
CA ALA A 85 -2.98 2.20 -9.71
C ALA A 85 -3.96 2.24 -10.88
N TYR A 86 -4.85 1.26 -10.97
CA TYR A 86 -5.86 1.19 -12.03
C TYR A 86 -6.79 2.41 -12.05
N ILE A 87 -7.15 2.93 -10.87
CA ILE A 87 -8.06 4.06 -10.74
C ILE A 87 -7.25 5.35 -10.75
N LYS A 88 -7.56 6.26 -11.67
CA LYS A 88 -6.85 7.53 -11.91
C LYS A 88 -5.39 7.40 -12.33
N GLU A 89 -4.87 6.19 -12.59
CA GLU A 89 -3.48 5.98 -13.01
C GLU A 89 -2.44 6.55 -12.02
N PHE A 90 -2.79 6.62 -10.74
CA PHE A 90 -1.90 7.16 -9.71
C PHE A 90 -0.68 6.28 -9.52
N THR A 91 0.51 6.85 -9.58
CA THR A 91 1.70 6.18 -9.04
C THR A 91 1.64 6.17 -7.51
N PRO A 92 2.38 5.27 -6.83
CA PRO A 92 2.55 5.32 -5.38
C PRO A 92 2.96 6.71 -4.85
N LEU A 93 3.72 7.47 -5.63
CA LEU A 93 4.12 8.83 -5.27
C LEU A 93 2.93 9.80 -5.23
N HIS A 94 1.94 9.66 -6.11
CA HIS A 94 0.71 10.46 -6.05
C HIS A 94 -0.11 10.15 -4.79
N ILE A 95 -0.16 8.87 -4.40
CA ILE A 95 -0.86 8.42 -3.20
C ILE A 95 -0.18 9.01 -1.96
N ALA A 96 1.16 8.89 -1.89
CA ALA A 96 1.96 9.47 -0.81
C ALA A 96 1.80 10.99 -0.71
N ALA A 97 1.82 11.70 -1.85
CA ALA A 97 1.60 13.14 -1.90
C ALA A 97 0.21 13.54 -1.38
N ARG A 98 -0.85 12.91 -1.90
CA ARG A 98 -2.24 13.16 -1.50
C ARG A 98 -2.48 12.99 -0.01
N ASP A 99 -1.82 12.00 0.60
CA ASP A 99 -2.03 11.63 1.99
C ASP A 99 -1.00 12.26 2.95
N GLY A 100 -0.15 13.17 2.46
CA GLY A 100 0.81 13.92 3.28
C GLY A 100 2.02 13.10 3.74
N GLN A 101 2.28 11.96 3.10
CA GLN A 101 3.39 11.04 3.40
C GLN A 101 4.50 11.12 2.34
N ALA A 102 4.53 12.20 1.55
CA ALA A 102 5.49 12.40 0.47
C ALA A 102 6.95 12.38 0.94
N THR A 103 7.22 12.77 2.19
CA THR A 103 8.60 12.74 2.72
C THR A 103 9.03 11.30 3.03
N GLU A 104 8.32 10.60 3.92
CA GLU A 104 8.74 9.26 4.34
C GLU A 104 8.60 8.22 3.22
N ILE A 105 7.45 8.17 2.54
CA ILE A 105 7.22 7.19 1.47
C ILE A 105 7.86 7.64 0.16
N GLY A 106 7.89 8.94 -0.13
CA GLY A 106 8.46 9.43 -1.38
C GLY A 106 9.96 9.20 -1.46
N ASP A 107 10.72 9.43 -0.38
CA ASP A 107 12.17 9.17 -0.37
C ASP A 107 12.46 7.67 -0.61
N LEU A 108 11.70 6.77 0.02
CA LEU A 108 11.81 5.32 -0.21
C LEU A 108 11.55 4.98 -1.67
N LEU A 109 10.43 5.44 -2.24
CA LEU A 109 10.07 5.16 -3.62
C LEU A 109 11.07 5.73 -4.64
N LEU A 110 11.62 6.91 -4.38
CA LEU A 110 12.65 7.55 -5.21
C LEU A 110 13.95 6.74 -5.20
N ASN A 111 14.34 6.20 -4.04
CA ASN A 111 15.52 5.33 -3.93
C ASN A 111 15.35 4.03 -4.72
N GLU A 112 14.12 3.52 -4.83
CA GLU A 112 13.78 2.36 -5.66
C GLU A 112 13.63 2.70 -7.16
N GLY A 113 13.87 3.95 -7.54
CA GLY A 113 13.91 4.39 -8.93
C GLY A 113 12.55 4.74 -9.54
N ILE A 114 11.54 5.05 -8.73
CA ILE A 114 10.29 5.63 -9.26
C ILE A 114 10.60 6.95 -9.97
N ASP A 115 10.04 7.14 -11.17
CA ASP A 115 10.16 8.42 -11.87
C ASP A 115 9.10 9.40 -11.31
N PRO A 116 9.51 10.49 -10.61
CA PRO A 116 8.57 11.45 -10.03
C PRO A 116 7.84 12.31 -11.07
N SER A 117 8.30 12.28 -12.33
CA SER A 117 7.68 13.01 -13.44
C SER A 117 6.54 12.25 -14.10
N LEU A 118 6.30 10.99 -13.72
CA LEU A 118 5.19 10.20 -14.24
C LEU A 118 3.86 10.92 -13.96
N PRO A 119 3.05 11.20 -14.99
CA PRO A 119 1.73 11.79 -14.77
C PRO A 119 0.74 10.75 -14.23
N ASP A 120 -0.36 11.22 -13.67
CA ASP A 120 -1.57 10.44 -13.47
C ASP A 120 -2.47 10.46 -14.72
N GLY A 121 -3.68 9.92 -14.62
CA GLY A 121 -4.67 9.88 -15.70
C GLY A 121 -5.27 11.25 -16.04
N THR A 122 -4.89 12.29 -15.30
CA THR A 122 -5.24 13.69 -15.55
C THR A 122 -4.05 14.53 -16.02
N GLU A 123 -2.95 13.88 -16.40
CA GLU A 123 -1.69 14.51 -16.84
C GLU A 123 -0.95 15.30 -15.75
N MET A 124 -1.28 15.05 -14.47
CA MET A 124 -0.66 15.74 -13.34
C MET A 124 0.42 14.86 -12.71
N THR A 125 1.55 15.45 -12.30
CA THR A 125 2.56 14.73 -11.50
C THR A 125 2.10 14.60 -10.05
N ALA A 126 2.91 13.95 -9.19
CA ALA A 126 2.57 13.81 -7.78
C ALA A 126 2.60 15.14 -6.99
N LEU A 127 3.40 16.12 -7.42
CA LEU A 127 3.64 17.37 -6.69
C LEU A 127 2.36 18.16 -6.37
N PRO A 128 1.44 18.39 -7.33
CA PRO A 128 0.19 19.10 -7.10
C PRO A 128 -0.78 18.40 -6.13
N TRP A 129 -0.57 17.11 -5.84
CA TRP A 129 -1.38 16.37 -4.88
C TRP A 129 -0.90 16.54 -3.44
N ALA A 130 0.28 17.11 -3.21
CA ALA A 130 0.77 17.41 -1.87
C ALA A 130 -0.09 18.50 -1.20
N ALA A 131 -0.65 18.19 -0.03
CA ALA A 131 -1.45 19.09 0.79
C ALA A 131 -0.60 19.96 1.73
#